data_AF-A0A7S0VYI3-F1
#
_entry.id   AF-A0A7S0VYI3-F1
#
_cell.length_a   1.000
_cell.length_b   1.000
_cell.length_c   1.000
_cell.angle_alpha   90.00
_cell.angle_beta   90.00
_cell.angle_gamma   90.00
#
_symmetry.space_group_name_H-M   'P 1'
#
loop_
_entity.id
_entity.type
_entity.pdbx_description
1 polymer ?
#
loop_
_entity_poly.entity_id
_entity_poly.type
_entity_poly.pdbx_seq_one_letter_code
_entity_poly.pdbx_strand_id
1 'polypeptide(L)'
;GGVEGRVLASNPITEALGNAKTCRNTNSSRFGKFVRVHMDRGGLIMGATIDHYLLEKPRVTHQPEGERNYHAFYQLCAGAGTALKRELGIGSASDHRYTGQSGCVEVEGVDDAADFEETLGALRGVGVSREGEECVLRTLAGILHLGDVLFSAAEDGSGVLEEGPAAEAAFRLLGLTLEGARAAMCKRMIKAGLEMLCVPKSKEESVNSRDAVARVVYTKMFDWVIAAANECLRVDAGGPGLVAGGGRGAPRAR
;
A
#
# COMPACT_ATOMS: atom_id res chain seq x y z
N GLY A 1 -6.69 25.20 -10.51
CA GLY A 1 -5.77 24.53 -11.43
C GLY A 1 -4.28 24.84 -11.20
N GLY A 2 -3.89 25.56 -10.14
CA GLY A 2 -2.48 25.76 -9.78
C GLY A 2 -1.90 24.59 -8.96
N VAL A 3 -0.60 24.63 -8.69
CA VAL A 3 0.12 23.62 -7.89
C VAL A 3 -0.54 23.38 -6.53
N GLU A 4 -0.99 24.44 -5.84
CA GLU A 4 -1.72 24.32 -4.57
C GLU A 4 -2.96 23.43 -4.68
N GLY A 5 -3.75 23.63 -5.74
CA GLY A 5 -4.93 22.82 -6.01
C GLY A 5 -4.58 21.35 -6.29
N ARG A 6 -3.45 21.10 -6.96
CA ARG A 6 -2.96 19.72 -7.20
C ARG A 6 -2.48 19.05 -5.91
N VAL A 7 -1.83 19.79 -5.02
CA VAL A 7 -1.45 19.30 -3.68
C VAL A 7 -2.69 18.92 -2.89
N LEU A 8 -3.71 19.79 -2.85
CA LEU A 8 -4.97 19.50 -2.15
C LEU A 8 -5.71 18.31 -2.79
N ALA A 9 -5.72 18.22 -4.12
CA ALA A 9 -6.32 17.10 -4.85
C ALA A 9 -5.64 15.74 -4.58
N SER A 10 -4.41 15.73 -4.05
CA SER A 10 -3.71 14.49 -3.65
C SER A 10 -4.08 14.00 -2.24
N ASN A 11 -4.78 14.81 -1.44
CA ASN A 11 -5.08 14.44 -0.06
C ASN A 11 -5.95 13.18 0.05
N PRO A 12 -7.04 13.01 -0.71
CA PRO A 12 -7.87 11.82 -0.63
C PRO A 12 -7.06 10.53 -0.82
N ILE A 13 -6.08 10.54 -1.73
CA ILE A 13 -5.16 9.42 -1.95
C ILE A 13 -4.37 9.10 -0.67
N THR A 14 -3.75 10.11 -0.07
CA THR A 14 -2.91 9.93 1.12
C THR A 14 -3.72 9.58 2.36
N GLU A 15 -4.97 10.03 2.45
CA GLU A 15 -5.88 9.68 3.54
C GLU A 15 -6.40 8.25 3.38
N ALA A 16 -6.84 7.87 2.18
CA ALA A 16 -7.28 6.50 1.89
C ALA A 16 -6.18 5.46 2.20
N LEU A 17 -4.95 5.72 1.75
CA LEU A 17 -3.83 4.77 1.84
C LEU A 17 -2.98 4.94 3.10
N GLY A 18 -3.16 6.01 3.86
CA GLY A 18 -2.26 6.38 4.96
C GLY A 18 -2.96 6.67 6.28
N ASN A 19 -4.28 6.85 6.28
CA ASN A 19 -5.06 7.05 7.48
C ASN A 19 -5.90 5.82 7.83
N ALA A 20 -6.24 5.72 9.10
CA ALA A 20 -7.09 4.67 9.63
C ALA A 20 -7.88 5.17 10.84
N LYS A 21 -8.97 4.47 11.16
CA LYS A 21 -9.71 4.67 12.41
C LYS A 21 -8.90 4.10 13.58
N THR A 22 -8.68 4.91 14.60
CA THR A 22 -8.10 4.53 15.89
C THR A 22 -9.08 4.80 17.02
N CYS A 23 -8.76 4.38 18.25
CA CYS A 23 -9.59 4.69 19.42
C CYS A 23 -9.70 6.20 19.74
N ARG A 24 -8.80 7.04 19.22
CA ARG A 24 -8.76 8.49 19.50
C ARG A 24 -9.20 9.37 18.34
N ASN A 25 -9.06 8.88 17.12
CA ASN A 25 -9.33 9.66 15.90
C ASN A 25 -9.77 8.71 14.79
N THR A 26 -10.94 8.99 14.20
CA THR A 26 -11.53 8.22 13.10
C THR A 26 -10.78 8.36 11.79
N ASN A 27 -10.01 9.44 11.61
CA ASN A 27 -9.16 9.69 10.45
C ASN A 27 -7.70 9.96 10.88
N SER A 28 -7.11 9.02 11.64
CA SER A 28 -5.74 9.17 12.15
C SER A 28 -4.71 8.88 11.08
N SER A 29 -3.83 9.84 10.78
CA SER A 29 -2.65 9.58 9.95
C SER A 29 -1.70 8.59 10.61
N ARG A 30 -1.36 7.53 9.87
CA ARG A 30 -0.48 6.45 10.30
C ARG A 30 0.87 6.50 9.57
N PHE A 31 1.20 7.68 9.05
CA PHE A 31 2.47 8.02 8.44
C PHE A 31 2.72 9.53 8.63
N GLY A 32 3.98 9.94 8.56
CA GLY A 32 4.36 11.35 8.49
C GLY A 32 4.37 11.83 7.04
N LYS A 33 3.80 13.01 6.79
CA LYS A 33 3.78 13.68 5.48
C LYS A 33 4.52 15.01 5.59
N PHE A 34 5.49 15.25 4.71
CA PHE A 34 6.17 16.53 4.58
C PHE A 34 6.00 17.04 3.15
N VAL A 35 5.33 18.18 3.00
CA VAL A 35 5.10 18.81 1.69
C VAL A 35 6.10 19.94 1.51
N ARG A 36 7.03 19.78 0.56
CA ARG A 36 7.99 20.79 0.16
C ARG A 36 7.42 21.59 -1.00
N VAL A 37 7.17 22.87 -0.81
CA VAL A 37 6.72 23.79 -1.86
C VAL A 37 7.94 24.44 -2.51
N HIS A 38 8.02 24.37 -3.84
CA HIS A 38 9.10 24.97 -4.62
C HIS A 38 8.60 26.31 -5.17
N MET A 39 9.32 27.38 -4.88
CA MET A 39 8.99 28.74 -5.34
C MET A 39 10.12 29.33 -6.18
N ASP A 40 9.77 30.21 -7.11
CA ASP A 40 10.76 31.04 -7.81
C ASP A 40 11.27 32.19 -6.90
N ARG A 41 12.15 33.03 -7.45
CA ARG A 41 12.70 34.20 -6.70
C ARG A 41 11.65 35.26 -6.38
N GLY A 42 10.54 35.28 -7.11
CA GLY A 42 9.42 36.19 -6.89
C GLY A 42 8.37 35.68 -5.91
N GLY A 43 8.54 34.45 -5.38
CA GLY A 43 7.59 33.81 -4.48
C GLY A 43 6.44 33.09 -5.19
N LEU A 44 6.50 32.93 -6.52
CA LEU A 44 5.49 32.16 -7.26
C LEU A 44 5.74 30.67 -7.07
N ILE A 45 4.68 29.92 -6.75
CA ILE A 45 4.75 28.47 -6.57
C ILE A 45 4.95 27.79 -7.93
N MET A 46 6.10 27.14 -8.07
CA MET A 46 6.53 26.43 -9.26
C MET A 46 6.19 24.94 -9.23
N GLY A 47 6.07 24.35 -8.04
CA GLY A 47 5.82 22.92 -7.86
C GLY A 47 5.80 22.51 -6.40
N ALA A 48 5.58 21.23 -6.15
CA ALA A 48 5.66 20.66 -4.81
C ALA A 48 6.26 19.24 -4.84
N THR A 49 6.68 18.77 -3.68
CA THR A 49 7.11 17.38 -3.47
C THR A 49 6.61 16.90 -2.12
N ILE A 50 6.04 15.71 -2.10
CA ILE A 50 5.55 15.02 -0.92
C ILE A 50 6.59 13.98 -0.53
N ASP A 51 7.25 14.19 0.60
CA ASP A 51 8.04 13.18 1.27
C ASP A 51 7.16 12.48 2.33
N HIS A 52 7.26 11.17 2.44
CA HIS A 52 6.51 10.39 3.43
C HIS A 52 7.45 9.58 4.32
N TYR A 53 7.08 9.38 5.57
CA TYR A 53 7.93 8.73 6.57
C TYR A 53 7.12 7.84 7.50
N LEU A 54 7.72 6.76 8.00
CA LEU A 54 7.20 5.96 9.11
C LEU A 54 5.75 5.48 8.93
N LEU A 55 5.40 4.98 7.74
CA LEU A 55 4.13 4.26 7.55
C LEU A 55 4.04 3.12 8.58
N GLU A 56 2.92 3.03 9.31
CA GLU A 56 2.65 1.98 10.29
C GLU A 56 2.35 0.66 9.60
N LYS A 57 3.39 0.02 9.05
CA LYS A 57 3.28 -1.23 8.29
C LYS A 57 2.52 -2.33 9.02
N PRO A 58 2.71 -2.56 10.35
CA PRO A 58 1.97 -3.60 11.07
C PRO A 58 0.45 -3.48 10.97
N ARG A 59 -0.10 -2.27 10.76
CA ARG A 59 -1.54 -2.04 10.64
C ARG A 59 -2.19 -2.82 9.49
N VAL A 60 -1.44 -3.10 8.42
CA VAL A 60 -1.94 -3.85 7.27
C VAL A 60 -2.44 -5.24 7.68
N THR A 61 -1.78 -5.89 8.64
CA THR A 61 -2.02 -7.29 9.01
C THR A 61 -2.60 -7.45 10.42
N HIS A 62 -2.50 -6.43 11.26
CA HIS A 62 -2.98 -6.44 12.63
C HIS A 62 -3.56 -5.08 13.03
N GLN A 63 -4.73 -5.09 13.68
CA GLN A 63 -5.37 -3.89 14.21
C GLN A 63 -5.83 -4.19 15.65
N PRO A 64 -5.67 -3.25 16.59
CA PRO A 64 -6.30 -3.37 17.90
C PRO A 64 -7.82 -3.46 17.80
N GLU A 65 -8.44 -4.07 18.80
CA GLU A 65 -9.90 -4.16 18.91
C GLU A 65 -10.55 -2.77 18.80
N GLY A 66 -11.61 -2.67 18.01
CA GLY A 66 -12.34 -1.43 17.77
C GLY A 66 -11.67 -0.45 16.81
N GLU A 67 -10.45 -0.72 16.33
CA GLU A 67 -9.77 0.06 15.29
C GLU A 67 -10.01 -0.51 13.88
N ARG A 68 -9.69 0.27 12.85
CA ARG A 68 -9.71 -0.19 11.45
C ARG A 68 -8.30 -0.37 10.89
N ASN A 69 -8.23 -1.12 9.80
CA ASN A 69 -7.11 -1.07 8.86
C ASN A 69 -7.13 0.29 8.10
N TYR A 70 -6.25 0.47 7.11
CA TYR A 70 -6.30 1.64 6.23
C TYR A 70 -7.62 1.76 5.49
N HIS A 71 -8.12 2.98 5.33
CA HIS A 71 -9.45 3.25 4.76
C HIS A 71 -9.63 2.64 3.37
N ALA A 72 -8.59 2.63 2.54
CA ALA A 72 -8.61 2.09 1.18
C ALA A 72 -9.14 0.65 1.08
N PHE A 73 -8.95 -0.19 2.10
CA PHE A 73 -9.52 -1.53 2.10
C PHE A 73 -11.05 -1.52 2.24
N TYR A 74 -11.57 -0.67 3.13
CA TYR A 74 -13.01 -0.52 3.36
C TYR A 74 -13.68 0.17 2.18
N GLN A 75 -13.04 1.21 1.63
CA GLN A 75 -13.45 1.90 0.42
C GLN A 75 -13.56 0.94 -0.77
N LEU A 76 -12.55 0.09 -0.99
CA LEU A 76 -12.60 -0.93 -2.04
C LEU A 76 -13.78 -1.91 -1.82
N CYS A 77 -13.94 -2.43 -0.60
CA CYS A 77 -15.02 -3.38 -0.29
C CYS A 77 -16.41 -2.74 -0.35
N ALA A 78 -16.56 -1.43 -0.09
CA ALA A 78 -17.84 -0.73 -0.14
C ALA A 78 -18.16 -0.23 -1.55
N GLY A 79 -17.25 0.53 -2.16
CA GLY A 79 -17.45 1.27 -3.40
C GLY A 79 -17.26 0.46 -4.68
N ALA A 80 -16.54 -0.66 -4.65
CA ALA A 80 -16.43 -1.50 -5.84
C ALA A 80 -17.80 -2.05 -6.26
N GLY A 81 -18.20 -1.76 -7.50
CA GLY A 81 -19.42 -2.32 -8.10
C GLY A 81 -19.34 -3.85 -8.25
N THR A 82 -20.48 -4.49 -8.47
CA THR A 82 -20.60 -5.97 -8.52
C THR A 82 -19.67 -6.62 -9.54
N ALA A 83 -19.45 -5.98 -10.69
CA ALA A 83 -18.54 -6.49 -11.72
C ALA A 83 -17.09 -6.50 -11.23
N LEU A 84 -16.61 -5.39 -10.66
CA LEU A 84 -15.26 -5.26 -10.14
C LEU A 84 -15.02 -6.18 -8.94
N LYS A 85 -15.99 -6.29 -8.01
CA LYS A 85 -15.92 -7.25 -6.90
C LYS A 85 -15.76 -8.68 -7.39
N ARG A 86 -16.49 -9.07 -8.43
CA ARG A 86 -16.37 -10.41 -9.03
C ARG A 86 -14.99 -10.63 -9.67
N GLU A 87 -14.45 -9.64 -10.37
CA GLU A 87 -13.13 -9.71 -11.00
C GLU A 87 -12.00 -9.86 -9.96
N LEU A 88 -12.10 -9.06 -8.90
CA LEU A 88 -11.16 -9.07 -7.77
C LEU A 88 -11.42 -10.24 -6.79
N GLY A 89 -12.57 -10.90 -6.90
CA GLY A 89 -12.99 -11.96 -6.00
C GLY A 89 -13.20 -11.52 -4.56
N ILE A 90 -13.48 -10.24 -4.30
CA ILE A 90 -13.63 -9.69 -2.94
C ILE A 90 -15.09 -9.61 -2.51
N GLY A 91 -15.32 -9.68 -1.19
CA GLY A 91 -16.62 -9.56 -0.56
C GLY A 91 -16.82 -8.22 0.15
N SER A 92 -17.58 -8.27 1.24
CA SER A 92 -17.67 -7.20 2.24
C SER A 92 -16.40 -7.13 3.08
N ALA A 93 -16.17 -6.01 3.76
CA ALA A 93 -14.99 -5.87 4.62
C ALA A 93 -14.96 -6.88 5.78
N SER A 94 -16.11 -7.40 6.23
CA SER A 94 -16.16 -8.44 7.27
C SER A 94 -15.73 -9.83 6.77
N ASP A 95 -15.74 -10.07 5.46
CA ASP A 95 -15.41 -11.37 4.88
C ASP A 95 -13.90 -11.66 4.88
N HIS A 96 -13.08 -10.62 5.04
CA HIS A 96 -11.62 -10.70 4.96
C HIS A 96 -10.96 -10.53 6.33
N ARG A 97 -10.00 -11.39 6.67
CA ARG A 97 -9.32 -11.38 7.97
C ARG A 97 -8.73 -10.00 8.30
N TYR A 98 -8.01 -9.39 7.37
CA TYR A 98 -7.28 -8.14 7.62
C TYR A 98 -8.17 -6.91 7.82
N THR A 99 -9.47 -7.01 7.58
CA THR A 99 -10.44 -5.93 7.82
C THR A 99 -11.48 -6.30 8.87
N GLY A 100 -11.81 -7.58 9.05
CA GLY A 100 -12.82 -8.05 9.99
C GLY A 100 -12.32 -8.41 11.39
N GLN A 101 -11.02 -8.68 11.58
CA GLN A 101 -10.51 -9.25 12.85
C GLN A 101 -10.55 -8.32 14.07
N SER A 102 -10.72 -7.01 13.88
CA SER A 102 -10.77 -6.02 14.98
C SER A 102 -12.18 -5.83 15.57
N GLY A 103 -13.20 -6.42 14.94
CA GLY A 103 -14.60 -6.19 15.30
C GLY A 103 -15.16 -4.84 14.88
N CYS A 104 -14.42 -4.05 14.08
CA CYS A 104 -14.89 -2.76 13.57
C CYS A 104 -14.65 -2.64 12.06
N VAL A 105 -15.74 -2.66 11.29
CA VAL A 105 -15.71 -2.50 9.83
C VAL A 105 -16.32 -1.17 9.35
N GLU A 106 -17.16 -0.55 10.16
CA GLU A 106 -17.85 0.71 9.86
C GLU A 106 -17.39 1.84 10.81
N VAL A 107 -17.55 3.08 10.34
CA VAL A 107 -17.35 4.30 11.13
C VAL A 107 -18.57 5.19 10.95
N GLU A 108 -19.15 5.65 12.06
CA GLU A 108 -20.31 6.53 12.02
C GLU A 108 -20.03 7.81 11.22
N GLY A 109 -20.92 8.13 10.29
CA GLY A 109 -20.82 9.32 9.45
C GLY A 109 -19.81 9.23 8.30
N VAL A 110 -19.18 8.07 8.08
CA VAL A 110 -18.28 7.83 6.95
C VAL A 110 -19.00 7.00 5.89
N ASP A 111 -18.93 7.45 4.64
CA ASP A 111 -19.41 6.70 3.47
C ASP A 111 -18.21 6.20 2.67
N ASP A 112 -17.74 5.00 3.02
CA ASP A 112 -16.58 4.39 2.36
C ASP A 112 -16.81 4.18 0.85
N ALA A 113 -18.06 4.07 0.37
CA ALA A 113 -18.36 3.95 -1.05
C ALA A 113 -18.22 5.28 -1.80
N ALA A 114 -18.64 6.39 -1.19
CA ALA A 114 -18.41 7.73 -1.73
C ALA A 114 -16.91 8.09 -1.71
N ASP A 115 -16.21 7.78 -0.61
CA ASP A 115 -14.78 8.03 -0.46
C ASP A 115 -13.93 7.21 -1.45
N PHE A 116 -14.41 6.03 -1.86
CA PHE A 116 -13.80 5.24 -2.92
C PHE A 116 -13.77 6.01 -4.25
N GLU A 117 -14.91 6.58 -4.66
CA GLU A 117 -14.98 7.37 -5.89
C GLU A 117 -14.14 8.64 -5.81
N GLU A 118 -14.09 9.29 -4.64
CA GLU A 118 -13.19 10.43 -4.42
C GLU A 118 -11.72 10.03 -4.57
N THR A 119 -11.33 8.88 -4.02
CA THR A 119 -9.97 8.35 -4.13
C THR A 119 -9.60 8.02 -5.57
N LEU A 120 -10.50 7.39 -6.35
CA LEU A 120 -10.28 7.13 -7.77
C LEU A 120 -10.19 8.43 -8.57
N GLY A 121 -11.06 9.40 -8.29
CA GLY A 121 -11.01 10.73 -8.89
C GLY A 121 -9.68 11.44 -8.62
N ALA A 122 -9.18 11.34 -7.39
CA ALA A 122 -7.91 11.91 -7.00
C ALA A 122 -6.72 11.23 -7.69
N LEU A 123 -6.69 9.88 -7.77
CA LEU A 123 -5.66 9.13 -8.50
C LEU A 123 -5.58 9.59 -9.96
N ARG A 124 -6.71 9.67 -10.65
CA ARG A 124 -6.80 10.17 -12.03
C ARG A 124 -6.36 11.63 -12.13
N GLY A 125 -6.75 12.46 -11.15
CA GLY A 125 -6.38 13.87 -11.07
C GLY A 125 -4.89 14.12 -10.94
N VAL A 126 -4.15 13.20 -10.30
CA VAL A 126 -2.68 13.24 -10.23
C VAL A 126 -1.99 12.46 -11.36
N GLY A 127 -2.72 12.08 -12.41
CA GLY A 127 -2.15 11.49 -13.62
C GLY A 127 -1.85 9.99 -13.53
N VAL A 128 -2.38 9.27 -12.53
CA VAL A 128 -2.33 7.81 -12.53
C VAL A 128 -3.18 7.28 -13.69
N SER A 129 -2.58 6.43 -14.54
CA SER A 129 -3.28 5.83 -15.66
C SER A 129 -4.34 4.84 -15.19
N ARG A 130 -5.26 4.45 -16.08
CA ARG A 130 -6.26 3.43 -15.79
C ARG A 130 -5.61 2.11 -15.38
N GLU A 131 -4.55 1.70 -16.05
CA GLU A 131 -3.79 0.49 -15.72
C GLU A 131 -3.14 0.62 -14.33
N GLY A 132 -2.64 1.81 -13.99
CA GLY A 132 -2.10 2.10 -12.67
C GLY A 132 -3.16 2.01 -11.57
N GLU A 133 -4.37 2.54 -11.82
CA GLU A 133 -5.53 2.40 -10.93
C GLU A 133 -5.90 0.93 -10.75
N GLU A 134 -6.03 0.18 -11.85
CA GLU A 134 -6.29 -1.27 -11.82
C GLU A 134 -5.21 -2.02 -11.02
N CYS A 135 -3.92 -1.65 -11.16
CA CYS A 135 -2.84 -2.21 -10.37
C CYS A 135 -3.00 -1.95 -8.86
N VAL A 136 -3.39 -0.73 -8.46
CA VAL A 136 -3.64 -0.39 -7.04
C VAL A 136 -4.79 -1.23 -6.49
N LEU A 137 -5.92 -1.29 -7.21
CA LEU A 137 -7.11 -2.05 -6.78
C LEU A 137 -6.82 -3.55 -6.68
N ARG A 138 -6.13 -4.12 -7.68
CA ARG A 138 -5.67 -5.52 -7.66
C ARG A 138 -4.71 -5.79 -6.51
N THR A 139 -3.83 -4.86 -6.19
CA THR A 139 -2.88 -5.00 -5.08
C THR A 139 -3.60 -5.01 -3.73
N LEU A 140 -4.54 -4.09 -3.51
CA LEU A 140 -5.37 -4.05 -2.29
C LEU A 140 -6.18 -5.35 -2.13
N ALA A 141 -6.90 -5.78 -3.18
CA ALA A 141 -7.64 -7.04 -3.17
C ALA A 141 -6.73 -8.26 -2.95
N GLY A 142 -5.56 -8.29 -3.60
CA GLY A 142 -4.57 -9.35 -3.42
C GLY A 142 -4.05 -9.44 -1.99
N ILE A 143 -3.90 -8.31 -1.29
CA ILE A 143 -3.51 -8.28 0.13
C ILE A 143 -4.63 -8.82 1.03
N LEU A 144 -5.90 -8.49 0.75
CA LEU A 144 -7.04 -9.05 1.49
C LEU A 144 -7.06 -10.58 1.39
N HIS A 145 -7.02 -11.10 0.16
CA HIS A 145 -6.96 -12.54 -0.11
C HIS A 145 -5.73 -13.19 0.52
N LEU A 146 -4.58 -12.50 0.50
CA LEU A 146 -3.37 -13.00 1.13
C LEU A 146 -3.61 -13.27 2.61
N GLY A 147 -4.29 -12.36 3.33
CA GLY A 147 -4.65 -12.54 4.74
C GLY A 147 -5.54 -13.76 5.02
N ASP A 148 -6.34 -14.16 4.04
CA ASP A 148 -7.24 -15.30 4.12
C ASP A 148 -6.55 -16.63 3.77
N VAL A 149 -5.30 -16.62 3.30
CA VAL A 149 -4.49 -17.84 3.07
C VAL A 149 -4.18 -18.53 4.39
N LEU A 150 -4.54 -19.81 4.46
CA LEU A 150 -4.34 -20.67 5.63
C LEU A 150 -3.10 -21.54 5.51
N PHE A 151 -2.61 -21.95 6.68
CA PHE A 151 -1.49 -22.87 6.82
C PHE A 151 -1.83 -23.96 7.83
N SER A 152 -1.53 -25.21 7.48
CA SER A 152 -1.57 -26.37 8.36
C SER A 152 -0.16 -26.74 8.83
N ALA A 153 -0.09 -27.60 9.85
CA ALA A 153 1.17 -28.20 10.29
C ALA A 153 1.23 -29.65 9.78
N ALA A 154 2.34 -30.01 9.14
CA ALA A 154 2.65 -31.39 8.80
C ALA A 154 3.10 -32.18 10.05
N GLU A 155 3.25 -33.50 9.91
CA GLU A 155 3.70 -34.39 11.00
C GLU A 155 5.08 -34.02 11.57
N ASP A 156 5.96 -33.48 10.72
CA ASP A 156 7.29 -33.00 11.11
C ASP A 156 7.29 -31.58 11.71
N GLY A 157 6.12 -30.97 11.88
CA GLY A 157 5.93 -29.62 12.40
C GLY A 157 6.11 -28.51 11.37
N SER A 158 6.45 -28.85 10.11
CA SER A 158 6.58 -27.85 9.04
C SER A 158 5.23 -27.26 8.63
N GLY A 159 5.24 -26.00 8.22
CA GLY A 159 4.08 -25.28 7.72
C GLY A 159 3.77 -25.66 6.29
N VAL A 160 2.52 -26.04 6.03
CA VAL A 160 2.02 -26.36 4.70
C VAL A 160 1.00 -25.32 4.30
N LEU A 161 1.22 -24.63 3.18
CA LEU A 161 0.24 -23.72 2.60
C LEU A 161 -0.97 -24.52 2.12
N GLU A 162 -2.15 -24.16 2.62
CA GLU A 162 -3.41 -24.72 2.17
C GLU A 162 -3.81 -24.07 0.84
N GLU A 163 -3.88 -24.89 -0.21
CA GLU A 163 -4.41 -24.46 -1.49
C GLU A 163 -5.92 -24.23 -1.38
N GLY A 164 -6.43 -23.24 -2.09
CA GLY A 164 -7.84 -22.91 -2.08
C GLY A 164 -8.13 -21.54 -2.68
N PRO A 165 -9.41 -21.12 -2.69
CA PRO A 165 -9.84 -19.92 -3.39
C PRO A 165 -9.07 -18.65 -3.00
N ALA A 166 -8.77 -18.48 -1.70
CA ALA A 166 -8.01 -17.33 -1.20
C ALA A 166 -6.56 -17.32 -1.74
N ALA A 167 -5.86 -18.46 -1.72
CA ALA A 167 -4.49 -18.56 -2.23
C ALA A 167 -4.45 -18.32 -3.75
N GLU A 168 -5.37 -18.93 -4.49
CA GLU A 168 -5.49 -18.73 -5.94
C GLU A 168 -5.77 -17.26 -6.29
N ALA A 169 -6.71 -16.63 -5.58
CA ALA A 169 -7.06 -15.23 -5.80
C ALA A 169 -5.89 -14.30 -5.46
N ALA A 170 -5.25 -14.47 -4.30
CA ALA A 170 -4.09 -13.69 -3.87
C ALA A 170 -2.96 -13.75 -4.92
N PHE A 171 -2.60 -14.97 -5.35
CA PHE A 171 -1.46 -15.18 -6.23
C PHE A 171 -1.75 -14.69 -7.66
N ARG A 172 -2.97 -14.90 -8.17
CA ARG A 172 -3.41 -14.34 -9.45
C ARG A 172 -3.39 -12.82 -9.46
N LEU A 173 -3.85 -12.17 -8.39
CA LEU A 173 -3.92 -10.72 -8.31
C LEU A 173 -2.54 -10.08 -8.18
N LEU A 174 -1.66 -10.68 -7.35
CA LEU A 174 -0.30 -10.22 -7.08
C LEU A 174 0.73 -10.69 -8.12
N GLY A 175 0.33 -11.48 -9.12
CA GLY A 175 1.23 -12.00 -10.15
C GLY A 175 2.26 -13.01 -9.64
N LEU A 176 1.89 -13.80 -8.62
CA LEU A 176 2.74 -14.83 -8.01
C LEU A 176 2.38 -16.21 -8.56
N THR A 177 3.38 -17.08 -8.68
CA THR A 177 3.13 -18.51 -8.91
C THR A 177 2.89 -19.20 -7.58
N LEU A 178 2.02 -20.21 -7.56
CA LEU A 178 1.75 -21.01 -6.36
C LEU A 178 3.04 -21.63 -5.79
N GLU A 179 3.88 -22.19 -6.67
CA GLU A 179 5.16 -22.78 -6.27
C GLU A 179 6.10 -21.75 -5.64
N GLY A 180 6.24 -20.58 -6.28
CA GLY A 180 7.08 -19.50 -5.78
C GLY A 180 6.58 -18.94 -4.44
N ALA A 181 5.27 -18.72 -4.32
CA ALA A 181 4.65 -18.24 -3.08
C ALA A 181 4.80 -19.27 -1.95
N ARG A 182 4.55 -20.55 -2.22
CA ARG A 182 4.76 -21.65 -1.25
C ARG A 182 6.22 -21.72 -0.81
N ALA A 183 7.17 -21.66 -1.73
CA ALA A 183 8.59 -21.68 -1.38
C ALA A 183 8.98 -20.47 -0.52
N ALA A 184 8.56 -19.26 -0.90
CA ALA A 184 8.87 -18.05 -0.15
C ALA A 184 8.25 -18.03 1.26
N MET A 185 7.01 -18.51 1.40
CA MET A 185 6.27 -18.46 2.66
C MET A 185 6.62 -19.63 3.59
N CYS A 186 6.83 -20.84 3.07
CA CYS A 186 7.01 -22.06 3.88
C CYS A 186 8.47 -22.51 4.00
N LYS A 187 9.43 -21.89 3.30
CA LYS A 187 10.86 -22.26 3.37
C LYS A 187 11.71 -21.03 3.65
N ARG A 188 12.89 -21.25 4.25
CA ARG A 188 13.96 -20.24 4.42
C ARG A 188 15.29 -20.80 3.94
N MET A 189 16.11 -19.92 3.39
CA MET A 189 17.49 -20.25 3.05
C MET A 189 18.39 -19.87 4.22
N ILE A 190 19.17 -20.83 4.74
CA ILE A 190 20.12 -20.62 5.83
C ILE A 190 21.52 -20.92 5.31
N LYS A 191 22.48 -20.03 5.59
CA LYS A 191 23.89 -20.28 5.31
C LYS A 191 24.49 -21.14 6.43
N ALA A 192 24.98 -22.32 6.09
CA ALA A 192 25.69 -23.21 7.01
C ALA A 192 27.13 -23.38 6.51
N GLY A 193 28.06 -22.58 7.07
CA GLY A 193 29.44 -22.53 6.58
C GLY A 193 29.52 -21.97 5.15
N LEU A 194 29.95 -22.82 4.20
CA LEU A 194 30.03 -22.48 2.77
C LEU A 194 28.78 -22.88 1.97
N GLU A 195 27.85 -23.62 2.58
CA GLU A 195 26.66 -24.14 1.89
C GLU A 195 25.40 -23.33 2.21
N MET A 196 24.44 -23.36 1.29
CA MET A 196 23.11 -22.78 1.46
C MET A 196 22.08 -23.91 1.60
N LEU A 197 21.47 -24.01 2.78
CA LEU A 197 20.47 -25.02 3.10
C LEU A 197 19.06 -24.44 2.99
N CYS A 198 18.17 -25.18 2.35
CA CYS A 198 16.75 -24.88 2.32
C CYS A 198 16.04 -25.58 3.48
N VAL A 199 15.55 -24.80 4.44
CA VAL A 199 14.94 -25.32 5.68
C VAL A 199 13.44 -24.98 5.69
N PRO A 200 12.55 -25.95 5.94
CA PRO A 200 11.13 -25.67 6.15
C PRO A 200 10.90 -24.74 7.34
N LYS A 201 9.91 -23.86 7.22
CA LYS A 201 9.39 -23.03 8.31
C LYS A 201 8.27 -23.77 9.03
N SER A 202 8.04 -23.47 10.30
CA SER A 202 6.83 -23.93 11.00
C SER A 202 5.56 -23.27 10.43
N LYS A 203 4.38 -23.76 10.84
CA LYS A 203 3.10 -23.10 10.53
C LYS A 203 3.10 -21.61 10.92
N GLU A 204 3.52 -21.31 12.14
CA GLU A 204 3.54 -19.93 12.67
C GLU A 204 4.53 -19.05 11.89
N GLU A 205 5.72 -19.56 11.60
CA GLU A 205 6.71 -18.85 10.78
C GLU A 205 6.22 -18.61 9.35
N SER A 206 5.40 -19.51 8.81
CA SER A 206 4.79 -19.36 7.48
C SER A 206 3.70 -18.28 7.47
N VAL A 207 2.86 -18.23 8.52
CA VAL A 207 1.89 -17.15 8.75
C VAL A 207 2.61 -15.80 8.88
N ASN A 208 3.68 -15.73 9.68
CA ASN A 208 4.49 -14.53 9.83
C ASN A 208 5.14 -14.09 8.51
N SER A 209 5.53 -15.06 7.66
CA SER A 209 6.08 -14.79 6.33
C SER A 209 5.03 -14.21 5.38
N ARG A 210 3.81 -14.78 5.35
CA ARG A 210 2.66 -14.22 4.61
C ARG A 210 2.39 -12.78 5.05
N ASP A 211 2.32 -12.53 6.35
CA ASP A 211 2.04 -11.19 6.89
C ASP A 211 3.18 -10.21 6.56
N ALA A 212 4.43 -10.67 6.53
CA ALA A 212 5.56 -9.86 6.08
C ALA A 212 5.43 -9.48 4.59
N VAL A 213 5.01 -10.41 3.73
CA VAL A 213 4.74 -10.14 2.31
C VAL A 213 3.63 -9.10 2.16
N ALA A 214 2.50 -9.26 2.85
CA ALA A 214 1.39 -8.30 2.82
C ALA A 214 1.86 -6.87 3.14
N ARG A 215 2.63 -6.71 4.22
CA ARG A 215 3.19 -5.42 4.66
C ARG A 215 4.13 -4.81 3.62
N VAL A 216 5.00 -5.62 3.01
CA VAL A 216 5.94 -5.17 1.99
C VAL A 216 5.21 -4.74 0.73
N VAL A 217 4.26 -5.54 0.24
CA VAL A 217 3.47 -5.25 -0.96
C VAL A 217 2.70 -3.94 -0.76
N TYR A 218 2.02 -3.77 0.38
CA TYR A 218 1.31 -2.54 0.70
C TYR A 218 2.24 -1.32 0.71
N THR A 219 3.40 -1.45 1.38
CA THR A 219 4.39 -0.36 1.45
C THR A 219 4.88 0.02 0.05
N LYS A 220 5.16 -0.96 -0.83
CA LYS A 220 5.64 -0.69 -2.19
C LYS A 220 4.58 -0.05 -3.07
N MET A 221 3.32 -0.46 -2.93
CA MET A 221 2.20 0.22 -3.57
C MET A 221 2.06 1.66 -3.06
N PHE A 222 2.14 1.88 -1.74
CA PHE A 222 2.11 3.22 -1.15
C PHE A 222 3.24 4.11 -1.70
N ASP A 223 4.48 3.63 -1.68
CA ASP A 223 5.65 4.31 -2.24
C ASP A 223 5.41 4.71 -3.72
N TRP A 224 4.88 3.79 -4.51
CA TRP A 224 4.60 4.00 -5.93
C TRP A 224 3.51 5.05 -6.17
N VAL A 225 2.41 5.02 -5.41
CA VAL A 225 1.33 6.01 -5.53
C VAL A 225 1.83 7.41 -5.15
N ILE A 226 2.64 7.54 -4.10
CA ILE A 226 3.25 8.82 -3.72
C ILE A 226 4.22 9.31 -4.80
N ALA A 227 4.99 8.41 -5.41
CA ALA A 227 5.86 8.76 -6.53
C ALA A 227 5.06 9.27 -7.75
N ALA A 228 3.96 8.60 -8.10
CA ALA A 228 3.06 9.04 -9.17
C ALA A 228 2.45 10.42 -8.87
N ALA A 229 1.98 10.65 -7.64
CA ALA A 229 1.49 11.96 -7.22
C ALA A 229 2.59 13.04 -7.34
N ASN A 230 3.82 12.72 -6.97
CA ASN A 230 4.95 13.63 -7.09
C ASN A 230 5.30 13.97 -8.54
N GLU A 231 5.10 13.07 -9.50
CA GLU A 231 5.29 13.38 -10.93
C GLU A 231 4.35 14.48 -11.41
N CYS A 232 3.10 14.50 -10.94
CA CYS A 232 2.12 15.56 -11.22
C CYS A 232 2.44 16.90 -10.54
N LEU A 233 3.17 16.86 -9.43
CA LEU A 233 3.53 18.05 -8.65
C LEU A 233 4.87 18.67 -9.07
N ARG A 234 5.62 18.01 -9.97
CA ARG A 234 6.93 18.49 -10.45
C ARG A 234 6.84 19.88 -11.10
N VAL A 235 7.97 20.58 -11.03
CA VAL A 235 8.17 21.89 -11.65
C VAL A 235 8.19 21.74 -13.16
N ASP A 236 7.34 22.48 -13.87
CA ASP A 236 7.44 22.61 -15.33
C ASP A 236 8.77 23.31 -15.66
N ALA A 237 9.73 22.56 -16.19
CA ALA A 237 11.05 23.06 -16.60
C ALA A 237 10.99 23.99 -17.84
N GLY A 238 9.80 24.47 -18.24
CA GLY A 238 9.56 25.28 -19.44
C GLY A 238 9.55 26.80 -19.22
N GLY A 239 9.72 27.29 -17.99
CA GLY A 239 9.83 28.73 -17.73
C GLY A 239 11.27 29.24 -17.91
N PRO A 240 11.52 30.33 -18.66
CA PRO A 240 12.87 30.86 -18.87
C PRO A 240 13.42 31.42 -17.55
N GLY A 241 14.19 30.63 -16.79
CA GLY A 241 14.73 31.14 -15.52
C GLY A 241 15.56 30.22 -14.64
N LEU A 242 15.78 28.95 -14.99
CA LEU A 242 16.70 28.09 -14.23
C LEU A 242 18.15 28.32 -14.68
N VAL A 243 18.74 29.41 -14.19
CA VAL A 243 20.19 29.57 -14.18
C VAL A 243 20.75 28.51 -13.24
N ALA A 244 21.35 27.47 -13.83
CA ALA A 244 22.20 26.52 -13.10
C ALA A 244 23.34 27.33 -12.46
N GLY A 245 23.24 27.54 -11.15
CA GLY A 245 24.29 28.15 -10.34
C GLY A 245 25.51 27.22 -10.30
N GLY A 246 26.42 27.41 -11.24
CA GLY A 246 27.74 26.78 -11.20
C GLY A 246 28.55 27.27 -10.00
N GLY A 247 29.32 26.35 -9.42
CA GLY A 247 30.53 26.67 -8.67
C GLY A 247 30.53 26.26 -7.20
N ARG A 248 31.29 25.19 -6.92
CA ARG A 248 32.20 24.92 -5.78
C ARG A 248 32.48 23.41 -5.85
N GLY A 249 33.64 22.93 -6.26
CA GLY A 249 34.98 23.28 -5.82
C GLY A 249 35.62 21.94 -5.40
N ALA A 250 36.41 21.34 -6.28
CA ALA A 250 37.07 20.07 -6.01
C ALA A 250 38.07 20.21 -4.85
N PRO A 251 38.16 19.25 -3.91
CA PRO A 251 39.21 19.27 -2.91
C PRO A 251 40.53 18.83 -3.55
N ARG A 252 41.54 19.69 -3.48
CA ARG A 252 42.92 19.32 -3.79
C ARG A 252 43.45 18.41 -2.69
N ALA A 253 44.00 17.27 -3.11
CA ALA A 253 44.78 16.38 -2.27
C ALA A 253 46.02 17.09 -1.71
N ARG A 254 46.27 16.88 -0.42
CA ARG A 254 47.60 16.73 0.19
C ARG A 254 47.46 15.79 1.38
#